data_AF-A0A3M1GU24-F1
#
_entry.id   AF-A0A3M1GU24-F1
#
_cell.length_a   1.000
_cell.length_b   1.000
_cell.length_c   1.000
_cell.angle_alpha   90.00
_cell.angle_beta   90.00
_cell.angle_gamma   90.00
#
_symmetry.space_group_name_H-M   'P 1'
#
loop_
_entity.id
_entity.type
_entity.pdbx_description
1 polymer ?
#
loop_
_entity_poly.entity_id
_entity_poly.type
_entity_poly.pdbx_seq_one_letter_code
_entity_poly.pdbx_strand_id
1 'polypeptide(L)' 'MQTCHLESIPWKSWTSPSGRFGGSGRPISIALGARPNAPINEGGHPFDVELGRLMPGKAVCPFHSHWTQWEL' A
#
# COMPACT_ATOMS: atom_id res chain seq x y z
N MET A 1 15.83 -13.42 8.59
CA MET A 1 14.92 -12.26 8.76
C MET A 1 15.33 -11.23 7.72
N GLN A 2 14.43 -10.85 6.81
CA GLN A 2 14.74 -9.89 5.76
C GLN A 2 14.48 -8.46 6.26
N THR A 3 15.37 -7.54 5.92
CA THR A 3 15.24 -6.12 6.26
C THR A 3 15.41 -5.28 4.99
N CYS A 4 14.74 -4.14 4.93
CA CYS A 4 14.87 -3.18 3.84
C CYS A 4 14.95 -1.75 4.39
N HIS A 5 15.75 -0.89 3.76
CA HIS A 5 15.80 0.52 4.11
C HIS A 5 14.64 1.27 3.43
N LEU A 6 13.91 2.11 4.16
CA LEU A 6 12.73 2.79 3.60
C LEU A 6 13.09 3.66 2.39
N GLU A 7 14.25 4.33 2.43
CA GLU A 7 14.69 5.20 1.33
C GLU A 7 15.10 4.44 0.06
N SER A 8 15.37 3.13 0.13
CA SER A 8 15.64 2.34 -1.06
C SER A 8 14.36 1.90 -1.79
N ILE A 9 13.19 2.10 -1.19
CA ILE A 9 11.90 1.76 -1.82
C ILE A 9 11.43 2.98 -2.62
N PRO A 10 11.27 2.88 -3.95
CA PRO A 10 10.80 4.01 -4.74
C PRO A 10 9.36 4.36 -4.39
N TRP A 11 9.04 5.65 -4.39
CA TRP A 11 7.67 6.12 -4.31
C TRP A 11 6.90 5.72 -5.56
N LYS A 12 5.70 5.15 -5.38
CA LYS A 12 4.76 4.85 -6.45
C LYS A 12 3.56 5.75 -6.33
N SER A 13 3.41 6.66 -7.29
CA SER A 13 2.26 7.56 -7.36
C SER A 13 1.11 6.93 -8.14
N TRP A 14 -0.11 7.24 -7.74
CA TRP A 14 -1.31 6.82 -8.43
C TRP A 14 -2.42 7.86 -8.28
N THR A 15 -3.37 7.83 -9.21
CA THR A 15 -4.54 8.69 -9.16
C THR A 15 -5.74 7.98 -9.78
N SER A 16 -6.93 8.28 -9.27
CA SER A 16 -8.19 7.83 -9.88
C SER A 16 -8.38 8.47 -11.26
N PRO A 17 -9.19 7.89 -12.16
CA PRO A 17 -9.46 8.47 -13.48
C PRO A 17 -9.95 9.93 -13.46
N SER A 18 -10.72 10.33 -12.45
CA SER A 18 -11.21 11.71 -12.29
C SER A 18 -10.21 12.67 -11.63
N GLY A 19 -9.04 12.18 -11.21
CA GLY A 19 -8.03 12.96 -10.48
C GLY A 19 -8.42 13.37 -9.04
N ARG A 20 -9.64 13.06 -8.58
CA ARG A 20 -10.12 13.43 -7.23
C ARG A 20 -9.36 12.68 -6.14
N PHE A 21 -9.11 11.40 -6.34
CA PHE A 21 -8.40 10.55 -5.40
C PHE A 21 -6.99 10.23 -5.90
N GLY A 22 -6.07 10.01 -4.98
CA GLY A 22 -4.70 9.64 -5.30
C GLY A 22 -3.74 9.85 -4.15
N GLY A 23 -2.53 9.35 -4.34
CA GLY A 23 -1.48 9.39 -3.33
C GLY A 23 -0.16 8.89 -3.89
N SER A 24 0.83 8.78 -3.01
CA SER A 24 2.06 8.06 -3.30
C SER A 24 2.38 7.11 -2.16
N GLY A 25 2.82 5.91 -2.49
CA GLY A 25 3.08 4.85 -1.54
C GLY A 25 4.46 4.22 -1.71
N ARG A 26 5.06 3.77 -0.61
CA ARG A 26 6.19 2.82 -0.60
C ARG A 26 5.67 1.47 -0.07
N PRO A 27 5.50 0.45 -0.93
CA PRO A 27 4.93 -0.84 -0.52
C PRO A 27 5.98 -1.68 0.21
N ILE A 28 6.01 -1.58 1.55
CA ILE A 28 7.04 -2.19 2.41
C ILE A 28 6.92 -3.73 2.40
N SER A 29 5.72 -4.27 2.54
CA SER A 29 5.51 -5.73 2.51
C SER A 29 5.98 -6.35 1.19
N ILE A 30 5.70 -5.70 0.05
CA ILE A 30 6.22 -6.13 -1.26
C ILE A 30 7.75 -6.07 -1.31
N ALA A 31 8.36 -4.99 -0.79
CA ALA A 31 9.82 -4.88 -0.73
C ALA A 31 10.47 -5.95 0.17
N LEU A 32 9.73 -6.46 1.16
CA LEU A 32 10.12 -7.58 2.02
C LEU A 32 9.80 -8.96 1.43
N GLY A 33 9.27 -9.03 0.20
CA GLY A 33 9.05 -10.28 -0.53
C GLY A 33 7.61 -10.80 -0.54
N ALA A 34 6.63 -10.05 -0.03
CA ALA A 34 5.23 -10.44 -0.11
C ALA A 34 4.79 -10.59 -1.57
N ARG A 35 4.12 -11.71 -1.89
CA ARG A 35 3.45 -11.87 -3.17
C ARG A 35 2.08 -11.19 -3.13
N PRO A 36 1.82 -10.20 -3.99
CA PRO A 36 0.54 -9.48 -3.98
C PRO A 36 -0.61 -10.44 -4.33
N ASN A 37 -1.74 -10.29 -3.63
CA ASN A 37 -2.96 -11.09 -3.82
C ASN A 37 -2.77 -12.61 -3.66
N ALA A 38 -1.71 -13.05 -2.98
CA ALA A 38 -1.49 -14.46 -2.68
C ALA A 38 -1.96 -14.79 -1.25
N PRO A 39 -2.51 -16.00 -1.01
CA PRO A 39 -2.73 -16.48 0.35
C PRO A 39 -1.39 -16.72 1.07
N ILE A 40 -1.42 -16.79 2.40
CA ILE A 40 -0.21 -16.91 3.24
C ILE A 40 0.63 -18.14 2.84
N ASN A 41 -0.01 -19.26 2.53
CA ASN A 41 0.66 -20.50 2.12
C ASN A 41 1.32 -20.42 0.73
N GLU A 42 1.05 -19.38 -0.06
CA GLU A 42 1.63 -19.18 -1.39
C GLU A 42 2.63 -18.02 -1.45
N GLY A 43 3.02 -17.48 -0.29
CA GLY A 43 3.97 -16.37 -0.15
C GLY A 43 3.31 -15.00 0.05
N GLY A 44 2.01 -14.96 0.32
CA GLY A 44 1.36 -13.78 0.86
C GLY A 44 1.81 -13.50 2.30
N HIS A 45 1.79 -12.23 2.70
CA HIS A 45 1.92 -11.86 4.11
C HIS A 45 0.54 -11.87 4.79
N PRO A 46 0.46 -12.05 6.11
CA PRO A 46 -0.80 -11.98 6.85
C PRO A 46 -1.42 -10.57 6.87
N PHE A 47 -0.64 -9.54 6.54
CA PHE A 47 -1.06 -8.16 6.38
C PHE A 47 -0.11 -7.43 5.41
N ASP A 48 -0.58 -6.31 4.87
CA ASP A 48 0.23 -5.41 4.04
C ASP A 48 0.65 -4.18 4.83
N VAL A 49 1.83 -3.64 4.54
CA VAL A 49 2.33 -2.39 5.13
C VAL A 49 2.81 -1.50 4.00
N GLU A 50 2.31 -0.28 3.96
CA GLU A 50 2.73 0.77 3.05
C GLU A 50 3.04 2.04 3.84
N LEU A 51 4.10 2.76 3.44
CA LEU A 51 4.28 4.14 3.86
C LEU A 51 3.60 5.06 2.84
N GLY A 52 2.47 5.64 3.22
CA GLY A 52 1.69 6.55 2.40
C GLY A 52 2.11 8.01 2.53
N ARG A 53 1.98 8.77 1.44
CA ARG A 53 2.12 10.23 1.39
C ARG A 53 0.98 10.83 0.58
N LEU A 54 0.32 11.81 1.18
CA LEU A 54 -0.78 12.54 0.57
C LEU A 54 -0.35 13.97 0.23
N MET A 55 -0.72 14.43 -0.97
CA MET A 55 -0.54 15.85 -1.33
C MET A 55 -1.64 16.69 -0.68
N PRO A 56 -1.38 17.98 -0.38
CA PRO A 56 -2.39 18.89 0.16
C PRO A 56 -3.68 18.88 -0.69
N GLY A 57 -4.83 18.76 -0.03
CA GLY A 57 -6.14 18.77 -0.68
C GLY A 57 -6.52 17.48 -1.43
N LYS A 58 -5.70 16.42 -1.39
CA LYS A 58 -6.07 15.10 -1.90
C LYS A 58 -6.70 14.24 -0.81
N ALA A 59 -7.43 13.22 -1.25
CA ALA A 59 -7.87 12.10 -0.43
C ALA A 59 -7.40 10.81 -1.09
N VAL A 60 -7.01 9.81 -0.30
CA VAL A 60 -6.52 8.53 -0.84
C VAL A 60 -7.66 7.77 -1.52
N CYS A 61 -8.85 7.74 -0.92
CA CYS A 61 -10.01 7.00 -1.43
C CYS A 61 -11.33 7.71 -1.04
N PRO A 62 -12.48 7.29 -1.59
CA PRO A 62 -13.79 7.64 -1.05
C PRO A 62 -13.97 7.09 0.37
N PHE A 63 -14.89 7.67 1.14
CA PHE A 63 -15.33 7.06 2.40
C PHE A 63 -15.96 5.69 2.12
N HIS A 64 -15.49 4.65 2.80
CA HIS A 64 -15.91 3.26 2.59
C HIS A 64 -15.71 2.42 3.87
N SER A 65 -16.15 1.17 3.83
CA SER A 65 -15.95 0.18 4.90
C SER A 65 -15.35 -1.09 4.32
N HIS A 66 -14.66 -1.85 5.18
CA HIS A 66 -14.12 -3.16 4.83
C HIS A 66 -15.02 -4.27 5.37
N TRP A 67 -15.01 -5.40 4.67
CA TRP A 67 -15.71 -6.63 5.09
C TRP A 67 -14.72 -7.72 5.51
N THR A 68 -13.79 -8.09 4.62
CA THR A 68 -12.83 -9.19 4.82
C THR A 68 -11.44 -8.70 5.26
N GLN A 69 -11.26 -7.40 5.42
CA GLN A 69 -9.98 -6.73 5.71
C GLN A 69 -10.17 -5.69 6.81
N TRP A 70 -9.06 -5.27 7.41
CA TRP A 70 -9.01 -4.19 8.40
C TRP A 70 -7.84 -3.28 8.02
N GLU A 71 -8.06 -1.97 8.11
CA GLU A 71 -7.06 -0.93 7.83
C GLU A 71 -6.99 0.01 9.04
N LEU A 72 -5.78 0.44 9.41
CA LEU A 72 -5.48 1.32 10.54
C LEU A 72 -4.87 2.63 10.04
#